data_AF-A0A9W9AJ76-F1
#
_entry.id   AF-A0A9W9AJ76-F1
#
_cell.length_a   1.000
_cell.length_b   1.000
_cell.length_c   1.000
_cell.angle_alpha   90.00
_cell.angle_beta   90.00
_cell.angle_gamma   90.00
#
_symmetry.space_group_name_H-M   'P 1'
#
loop_
_entity.id
_entity.type
_entity.pdbx_description
1 polymer ?
#
loop_
_entity_poly.entity_id
_entity_poly.type
_entity_poly.pdbx_seq_one_letter_code
_entity_poly.pdbx_strand_id
1 'polypeptide(L)'
;MPVVAPPSPSDQDLRAAVVSLKSIHPTLGIAKIHALLLETHPDWIVSEKRTKKALQSEGLTLQSSQSTAQSVERSVATSDSLAQTKASKASKASGSGVNNIFPSSKLIPNLDISKYSTKIEVKHFNKKKGKGLVAKEKILAGTPVWKEDPYVVAAEWEIYDLQQSGQACSFCTTPFSSTTTTSLITSCVASCHARFCNRLCRDRSARTHPLLCPVQNPASIPLLQWARKAEWMALHALACMTSRVMTLCQDSKDSKDAKVAEEEWRTVTSFATLSMEDRAKYHFHKAGNQPDSDSWQEAFKLYMQAFREPPALQDQKKLARLVKRPFRADVSQGLFQYDAFLRNLGKMSLNLEAHGGLYVLHSHLNHSCKPNISIRHLEQRTALSRITAISMRDIEPGEELFITYVNPTMSVEQRRDELEQWGFGRCECARCVKEEREEIEAKSHMVGEGGDEDLLKFSQADLERELKIGLGVI
;
A
#
# COMPACT_ATOMS: atom_id res chain seq x y z
N MET A 1 26.26 3.65 -50.06
CA MET A 1 25.91 2.84 -48.87
C MET A 1 24.45 3.08 -48.56
N PRO A 2 23.60 2.05 -48.38
CA PRO A 2 22.21 2.28 -48.05
C PRO A 2 22.11 2.86 -46.63
N VAL A 3 21.39 3.96 -46.49
CA VAL A 3 21.04 4.56 -45.19
C VAL A 3 20.09 3.58 -44.51
N VAL A 4 20.61 2.81 -43.55
CA VAL A 4 19.80 1.96 -42.69
C VAL A 4 18.91 2.89 -41.87
N ALA A 5 17.61 2.83 -42.07
CA ALA A 5 16.65 3.60 -41.28
C ALA A 5 16.90 3.31 -39.79
N PRO A 6 16.89 4.32 -38.91
CA PRO A 6 17.13 4.10 -37.50
C PRO A 6 16.09 3.11 -36.94
N PRO A 7 16.51 2.02 -36.26
CA PRO A 7 15.60 0.97 -35.87
C PRO A 7 14.59 1.51 -34.85
N SER A 8 13.31 1.36 -35.16
CA SER A 8 12.26 1.51 -34.14
C SER A 8 12.54 0.48 -33.04
N PRO A 9 12.71 0.90 -31.78
CA PRO A 9 13.03 -0.02 -30.69
C PRO A 9 11.90 -1.02 -30.48
N SER A 10 12.26 -2.19 -29.95
CA SER A 10 11.29 -3.17 -29.48
C SER A 10 10.43 -2.55 -28.36
N ASP A 11 9.23 -3.10 -28.17
CA ASP A 11 8.36 -2.62 -27.08
C ASP A 11 8.98 -2.87 -25.69
N GLN A 12 9.85 -3.87 -25.56
CA GLN A 12 10.58 -4.16 -24.32
C GLN A 12 11.63 -3.08 -24.03
N ASP A 13 12.46 -2.73 -25.03
CA ASP A 13 13.50 -1.72 -24.88
C ASP A 13 12.90 -0.34 -24.65
N LEU A 14 11.83 -0.01 -25.36
CA LEU A 14 11.09 1.23 -25.17
C LEU A 14 10.53 1.34 -23.75
N ARG A 15 9.92 0.27 -23.21
CA ARG A 15 9.40 0.26 -21.83
C ARG A 15 10.52 0.47 -20.81
N ALA A 16 11.63 -0.25 -20.96
CA ALA A 16 12.78 -0.12 -20.06
C ALA A 16 13.31 1.33 -20.03
N ALA A 17 13.45 1.96 -21.22
CA ALA A 17 13.92 3.33 -21.33
C ALA A 17 12.95 4.35 -20.72
N VAL A 18 11.64 4.26 -21.00
CA VAL A 18 10.68 5.21 -20.42
C VAL A 18 10.50 5.03 -18.91
N VAL A 19 10.60 3.80 -18.39
CA VAL A 19 10.60 3.52 -16.94
C VAL A 19 11.83 4.15 -16.29
N SER A 20 13.01 4.00 -16.90
CA SER A 20 14.25 4.62 -16.43
C SER A 20 14.12 6.14 -16.39
N LEU A 21 13.71 6.77 -17.49
CA LEU A 21 13.53 8.23 -17.56
C LEU A 21 12.49 8.73 -16.57
N LYS A 22 11.41 7.99 -16.35
CA LYS A 22 10.38 8.37 -15.39
C LYS A 22 10.82 8.19 -13.94
N SER A 23 11.71 7.24 -13.68
CA SER A 23 12.32 7.05 -12.36
C SER A 23 13.24 8.22 -12.00
N ILE A 24 13.99 8.75 -12.99
CA ILE A 24 14.86 9.93 -12.83
C ILE A 24 14.02 11.22 -12.80
N HIS A 25 12.96 11.30 -13.60
CA HIS A 25 12.13 12.49 -13.77
C HIS A 25 10.63 12.25 -13.48
N PRO A 26 10.25 11.98 -12.21
CA PRO A 26 8.90 11.52 -11.86
C PRO A 26 7.80 12.54 -12.15
N THR A 27 8.11 13.84 -12.18
CA THR A 27 7.16 14.94 -12.38
C THR A 27 6.86 15.26 -13.84
N LEU A 28 7.69 14.80 -14.79
CA LEU A 28 7.56 15.22 -16.18
C LEU A 28 6.37 14.54 -16.87
N GLY A 29 5.54 15.32 -17.56
CA GLY A 29 4.45 14.80 -18.38
C GLY A 29 4.95 14.01 -19.59
N ILE A 30 4.04 13.29 -20.26
CA ILE A 30 4.33 12.40 -21.39
C ILE A 30 5.19 13.09 -22.46
N ALA A 31 4.82 14.30 -22.88
CA ALA A 31 5.56 15.05 -23.91
C ALA A 31 7.02 15.33 -23.51
N LYS A 32 7.28 15.67 -22.24
CA LYS A 32 8.64 15.95 -21.75
C LYS A 32 9.47 14.68 -21.59
N ILE A 33 8.86 13.58 -21.15
CA ILE A 33 9.51 12.26 -21.13
C ILE A 33 9.81 11.79 -22.56
N HIS A 34 8.92 12.05 -23.51
CA HIS A 34 9.14 11.74 -24.91
C HIS A 34 10.31 12.51 -25.51
N ALA A 35 10.43 13.81 -25.22
CA ALA A 35 11.58 14.61 -25.63
C ALA A 35 12.89 14.07 -25.06
N LEU A 36 12.94 13.78 -23.75
CA LEU A 36 14.13 13.19 -23.11
C LEU A 36 14.47 11.81 -23.66
N LEU A 37 13.47 11.02 -24.06
CA LEU A 37 13.68 9.71 -24.68
C LEU A 37 14.41 9.83 -26.01
N LEU A 38 14.01 10.79 -26.86
CA LEU A 38 14.67 11.05 -28.14
C LEU A 38 16.05 11.69 -27.96
N GLU A 39 16.26 12.46 -26.89
CA GLU A 39 17.57 13.01 -26.53
C GLU A 39 18.54 11.93 -26.03
N THR A 40 18.06 11.01 -25.19
CA THR A 40 18.86 9.92 -24.61
C THR A 40 19.14 8.81 -25.63
N HIS A 41 18.25 8.64 -26.62
CA HIS A 41 18.39 7.67 -27.69
C HIS A 41 18.18 8.33 -29.07
N PRO A 42 19.21 9.06 -29.58
CA PRO A 42 19.10 9.81 -30.84
C PRO A 42 18.79 8.94 -32.07
N ASP A 43 19.17 7.66 -32.01
CA ASP A 43 18.99 6.69 -33.10
C ASP A 43 17.61 6.01 -33.07
N TRP A 44 16.72 6.37 -32.15
CA TRP A 44 15.39 5.75 -32.03
C TRP A 44 14.30 6.55 -32.73
N ILE A 45 13.49 5.88 -33.56
CA ILE A 45 12.24 6.45 -34.09
C ILE A 45 11.07 5.93 -33.24
N VAL A 46 10.57 6.77 -32.35
CA VAL A 46 9.43 6.48 -31.48
C VAL A 46 8.44 7.63 -31.58
N SER A 47 7.14 7.34 -31.64
CA SER A 47 6.10 8.38 -31.57
C SER A 47 5.69 8.66 -30.13
N GLU A 48 5.26 9.89 -29.83
CA GLU A 48 4.72 10.24 -28.51
C GLU A 48 3.56 9.32 -28.10
N LYS A 49 2.75 8.85 -29.06
CA LYS A 49 1.69 7.87 -28.82
C LYS A 49 2.22 6.51 -28.34
N ARG A 50 3.35 6.03 -28.87
CA ARG A 50 4.02 4.80 -28.40
C ARG A 50 4.65 5.03 -27.03
N THR A 51 5.30 6.16 -26.79
CA THR A 51 5.80 6.56 -25.46
C THR A 51 4.66 6.62 -24.44
N LYS A 52 3.52 7.22 -24.80
CA LYS A 52 2.31 7.26 -23.97
C LYS A 52 1.81 5.86 -23.65
N LYS A 53 1.67 4.98 -24.64
CA LYS A 53 1.24 3.59 -24.43
C LYS A 53 2.21 2.83 -23.52
N ALA A 54 3.51 3.00 -23.69
CA ALA A 54 4.54 2.39 -22.85
C ALA A 54 4.48 2.91 -21.39
N LEU A 55 4.30 4.22 -21.20
CA LEU A 55 4.08 4.80 -19.86
C LEU A 55 2.77 4.31 -19.24
N GLN A 56 1.69 4.22 -20.02
CA GLN A 56 0.39 3.73 -19.56
C GLN A 56 0.42 2.25 -19.19
N SER A 57 1.11 1.41 -19.98
CA SER A 57 1.25 -0.02 -19.67
C SER A 57 2.00 -0.26 -18.36
N GLU A 58 2.91 0.66 -18.01
CA GLU A 58 3.65 0.63 -16.74
C GLU A 58 2.99 1.45 -15.62
N GLY A 59 1.82 2.05 -15.85
CA GLY A 59 1.11 2.85 -14.83
C GLY A 59 1.77 4.21 -14.50
N LEU A 60 2.66 4.69 -15.37
CA LEU A 60 3.55 5.83 -15.15
C LEU A 60 3.00 7.17 -15.67
N THR A 61 1.71 7.27 -15.99
CA THR A 61 1.08 8.51 -16.40
C THR A 61 0.49 9.29 -15.23
N LEU A 62 0.80 10.59 -15.16
CA LEU A 62 0.07 11.53 -14.30
C LEU A 62 -1.36 11.64 -14.84
N GLN A 63 -2.37 11.20 -14.09
CA GLN A 63 -3.76 11.40 -14.48
C GLN A 63 -4.08 12.91 -14.41
N SER A 64 -4.40 13.51 -15.56
CA SER A 64 -5.12 14.79 -15.59
C SER A 64 -6.55 14.51 -15.16
N SER A 65 -6.97 15.11 -14.05
CA SER A 65 -8.37 15.18 -13.65
C SER A 65 -9.19 15.88 -14.74
N GLN A 66 -9.99 15.12 -15.49
CA GLN A 66 -11.10 15.61 -16.34
C GLN A 66 -12.31 14.72 -16.00
N SER A 67 -13.21 15.20 -15.14
CA SER A 67 -14.43 15.96 -15.46
C SER A 67 -15.51 15.10 -16.12
N THR A 68 -16.41 14.54 -15.29
CA THR A 68 -17.74 14.12 -15.74
C THR A 68 -18.75 15.01 -15.01
N ALA A 69 -19.26 16.00 -15.72
CA ALA A 69 -20.41 16.78 -15.34
C ALA A 69 -21.58 16.41 -16.27
N GLN A 70 -22.77 16.38 -15.68
CA GLN A 70 -24.12 16.24 -16.27
C GLN A 70 -24.52 14.80 -16.67
N SER A 71 -25.67 14.29 -16.27
CA SER A 71 -26.93 14.94 -15.88
C SER A 71 -27.71 14.12 -14.83
N VAL A 72 -28.18 14.81 -13.79
CA VAL A 72 -29.27 14.39 -12.90
C VAL A 72 -30.55 14.92 -13.52
N GLU A 73 -31.56 14.07 -13.72
CA GLU A 73 -32.96 14.48 -13.58
C GLU A 73 -33.85 13.28 -13.20
N ARG A 74 -34.86 13.58 -12.36
CA ARG A 74 -35.73 12.67 -11.61
C ARG A 74 -36.95 12.26 -12.43
N SER A 75 -37.48 11.05 -12.19
CA SER A 75 -38.89 10.85 -11.76
C SER A 75 -39.28 9.36 -11.62
N VAL A 76 -39.69 9.01 -10.40
CA VAL A 76 -40.85 8.20 -9.93
C VAL A 76 -41.63 7.28 -10.91
N ALA A 77 -41.89 6.05 -10.42
CA ALA A 77 -43.05 5.13 -10.62
C ALA A 77 -42.92 3.84 -11.47
N THR A 78 -43.11 2.72 -10.74
CA THR A 78 -43.95 1.52 -11.00
C THR A 78 -43.64 0.47 -12.08
N SER A 79 -43.65 -0.78 -11.58
CA SER A 79 -44.15 -2.06 -12.13
C SER A 79 -43.52 -2.71 -13.37
N ASP A 80 -43.13 -3.97 -13.16
CA ASP A 80 -43.27 -5.16 -14.01
C ASP A 80 -42.99 -5.07 -15.52
N SER A 81 -42.04 -5.91 -15.95
CA SER A 81 -42.25 -7.00 -16.93
C SER A 81 -41.09 -7.16 -17.94
N LEU A 82 -40.58 -8.39 -17.95
CA LEU A 82 -40.09 -9.21 -19.06
C LEU A 82 -39.50 -8.55 -20.33
N ALA A 83 -38.27 -9.01 -20.60
CA ALA A 83 -37.76 -9.48 -21.89
C ALA A 83 -37.73 -8.49 -23.08
N GLN A 84 -36.51 -8.13 -23.51
CA GLN A 84 -35.95 -8.58 -24.80
C GLN A 84 -34.56 -7.98 -25.03
N THR A 85 -33.55 -8.84 -24.97
CA THR A 85 -32.21 -8.60 -25.50
C THR A 85 -32.24 -8.60 -27.03
N LYS A 86 -31.75 -7.53 -27.66
CA LYS A 86 -31.23 -7.57 -29.04
C LYS A 86 -29.80 -7.07 -29.08
N ALA A 87 -28.97 -7.91 -29.68
CA ALA A 87 -27.53 -7.82 -29.78
C ALA A 87 -27.06 -6.65 -30.64
N SER A 88 -25.92 -6.08 -30.27
CA SER A 88 -24.97 -5.48 -31.22
C SER A 88 -23.57 -6.02 -30.92
N LYS A 89 -22.99 -6.59 -31.99
CA LYS A 89 -21.73 -7.34 -32.04
C LYS A 89 -20.54 -6.45 -31.71
N ALA A 90 -19.76 -6.83 -30.71
CA ALA A 90 -18.36 -6.44 -30.56
C ALA A 90 -17.49 -7.70 -30.66
N SER A 91 -16.38 -7.53 -31.38
CA SER A 91 -15.47 -8.55 -31.88
C SER A 91 -14.79 -9.37 -30.79
N LYS A 92 -14.66 -10.67 -31.09
CA LYS A 92 -13.81 -11.65 -30.42
C LYS A 92 -12.36 -11.15 -30.30
N ALA A 93 -11.87 -11.10 -29.07
CA ALA A 93 -10.49 -11.44 -28.74
C ALA A 93 -10.56 -12.55 -27.68
N SER A 94 -10.38 -13.78 -28.13
CA SER A 94 -10.21 -14.96 -27.29
C SER A 94 -8.83 -14.92 -26.65
N GLY A 95 -8.80 -14.84 -25.33
CA GLY A 95 -7.62 -15.06 -24.50
C GLY A 95 -8.09 -15.25 -23.07
N SER A 96 -8.14 -16.48 -22.61
CA SER A 96 -8.47 -16.89 -21.24
C SER A 96 -7.34 -16.56 -20.27
N GLY A 97 -6.95 -15.28 -20.19
CA GLY A 97 -6.06 -14.79 -19.15
C GLY A 97 -6.89 -14.31 -17.97
N VAL A 98 -6.81 -15.00 -16.83
CA VAL A 98 -7.23 -14.39 -15.56
C VAL A 98 -6.38 -13.12 -15.41
N ASN A 99 -7.02 -11.94 -15.45
CA ASN A 99 -6.33 -10.68 -15.16
C ASN A 99 -5.85 -10.73 -13.71
N ASN A 100 -4.63 -11.20 -13.47
CA ASN A 100 -4.08 -11.25 -12.13
C ASN A 100 -3.84 -9.81 -11.65
N ILE A 101 -4.68 -9.34 -10.73
CA ILE A 101 -4.61 -7.98 -10.19
C ILE A 101 -3.64 -7.99 -9.01
N PHE A 102 -2.55 -7.25 -9.13
CA PHE A 102 -1.55 -7.09 -8.07
C PHE A 102 -1.67 -5.72 -7.39
N PRO A 103 -1.16 -5.57 -6.14
CA PRO A 103 -1.08 -4.28 -5.49
C PRO A 103 -0.37 -3.23 -6.33
N SER A 104 -0.95 -2.04 -6.44
CA SER A 104 -0.37 -0.92 -7.18
C SER A 104 0.08 0.20 -6.24
N SER A 105 1.25 0.77 -6.49
CA SER A 105 1.79 1.91 -5.75
C SER A 105 2.21 3.02 -6.71
N LYS A 106 2.34 4.25 -6.21
CA LYS A 106 2.81 5.40 -7.01
C LYS A 106 4.08 5.98 -6.41
N LEU A 107 4.94 6.51 -7.27
CA LEU A 107 6.05 7.35 -6.83
C LEU A 107 5.51 8.64 -6.20
N ILE A 108 6.11 9.07 -5.09
CA ILE A 108 5.86 10.38 -4.51
C ILE A 108 6.79 11.37 -5.22
N PRO A 109 6.27 12.32 -6.01
CA PRO A 109 7.12 13.29 -6.68
C PRO A 109 7.87 14.14 -5.65
N ASN A 110 9.18 14.32 -5.84
CA ASN A 110 10.05 15.11 -4.96
C ASN A 110 10.07 14.62 -3.49
N LEU A 111 9.87 13.32 -3.24
CA LEU A 111 10.14 12.77 -1.91
C LEU A 111 11.61 13.03 -1.58
N ASP A 112 11.86 13.88 -0.60
CA ASP A 112 13.20 14.10 -0.09
C ASP A 112 13.62 12.86 0.72
N ILE A 113 14.39 11.99 0.09
CA ILE A 113 14.95 10.77 0.70
C ILE A 113 16.15 11.12 1.59
N SER A 114 16.83 12.24 1.30
CA SER A 114 18.04 12.64 2.01
C SER A 114 17.79 12.95 3.49
N LYS A 115 16.55 13.32 3.86
CA LYS A 115 16.11 13.45 5.25
C LYS A 115 16.15 12.13 6.04
N TYR A 116 16.14 10.99 5.35
CA TYR A 116 16.22 9.66 5.95
C TYR A 116 17.61 9.07 5.79
N SER A 117 18.14 9.08 4.57
CA SER A 117 19.43 8.51 4.23
C SER A 117 19.91 9.00 2.87
N THR A 118 21.19 9.35 2.76
CA THR A 118 21.83 9.69 1.49
C THR A 118 22.27 8.46 0.69
N LYS A 119 22.22 7.27 1.31
CA LYS A 119 22.76 6.02 0.77
C LYS A 119 21.80 5.25 -0.12
N ILE A 120 20.56 5.70 -0.22
CA ILE A 120 19.48 4.99 -0.92
C ILE A 120 18.69 5.94 -1.81
N GLU A 121 18.03 5.36 -2.82
CA GLU A 121 17.09 6.05 -3.70
C GLU A 121 15.84 5.21 -3.97
N VAL A 122 14.76 5.88 -4.37
CA VAL A 122 13.54 5.21 -4.80
C VAL A 122 13.63 4.92 -6.29
N LYS A 123 13.35 3.68 -6.67
CA LYS A 123 13.27 3.24 -8.07
C LYS A 123 11.90 2.62 -8.34
N HIS A 124 11.31 2.93 -9.49
CA HIS A 124 10.16 2.17 -9.98
C HIS A 124 10.66 1.01 -10.85
N PHE A 125 10.24 -0.21 -10.54
CA PHE A 125 10.69 -1.41 -11.24
C PHE A 125 9.78 -1.73 -12.43
N ASN A 126 8.50 -1.99 -12.17
CA ASN A 126 7.48 -2.29 -13.19
C ASN A 126 6.10 -2.29 -12.53
N LYS A 127 5.05 -2.46 -13.32
CA LYS A 127 3.67 -2.50 -12.79
C LYS A 127 3.46 -3.54 -11.67
N LYS A 128 4.01 -4.76 -11.81
CA LYS A 128 3.83 -5.89 -10.87
C LYS A 128 4.55 -5.68 -9.54
N LYS A 129 5.80 -5.21 -9.58
CA LYS A 129 6.67 -5.00 -8.41
C LYS A 129 6.51 -3.61 -7.79
N GLY A 130 6.07 -2.63 -8.58
CA GLY A 130 5.89 -1.25 -8.15
C GLY A 130 7.21 -0.54 -7.86
N LYS A 131 7.20 0.28 -6.81
CA LYS A 131 8.37 1.04 -6.34
C LYS A 131 9.20 0.22 -5.34
N GLY A 132 10.50 0.48 -5.29
CA GLY A 132 11.48 -0.15 -4.43
C GLY A 132 12.53 0.84 -3.93
N LEU A 133 13.35 0.43 -2.96
CA LEU A 133 14.54 1.17 -2.52
C LEU A 133 15.81 0.49 -3.05
N VAL A 134 16.75 1.27 -3.56
CA VAL A 134 18.03 0.78 -4.11
C VAL A 134 19.18 1.49 -3.42
N ALA A 135 20.26 0.76 -3.14
CA ALA A 135 21.49 1.32 -2.60
C ALA A 135 22.21 2.18 -3.65
N LYS A 136 22.57 3.42 -3.30
CA LYS A 136 23.37 4.33 -4.13
C LYS A 136 24.87 4.13 -3.95
N GLU A 137 25.25 3.64 -2.78
CA GLU A 137 26.62 3.36 -2.36
C GLU A 137 26.65 2.09 -1.52
N LYS A 138 27.84 1.60 -1.22
CA LYS A 138 28.01 0.40 -0.38
C LYS A 138 27.50 0.65 1.04
N ILE A 139 26.67 -0.25 1.56
CA ILE A 139 26.16 -0.25 2.92
C ILE A 139 26.72 -1.47 3.64
N LEU A 140 27.51 -1.26 4.69
CA LEU A 140 28.13 -2.34 5.45
C LEU A 140 27.12 -3.09 6.31
N ALA A 141 27.31 -4.38 6.53
CA ALA A 141 26.50 -5.21 7.41
C ALA A 141 26.38 -4.63 8.83
N GLY A 142 25.20 -4.77 9.45
CA GLY A 142 24.92 -4.37 10.83
C GLY A 142 24.78 -2.87 11.04
N THR A 143 24.85 -2.05 9.99
CA THR A 143 24.75 -0.59 10.11
C THR A 143 23.31 -0.10 9.96
N PRO A 144 22.89 0.92 10.74
CA PRO A 144 21.60 1.56 10.53
C PRO A 144 21.61 2.33 9.20
N VAL A 145 20.64 2.03 8.33
CA VAL A 145 20.49 2.67 7.03
C VAL A 145 19.65 3.95 7.14
N TRP A 146 18.54 3.89 7.87
CA TRP A 146 17.73 5.06 8.26
C TRP A 146 16.90 4.78 9.52
N LYS A 147 16.35 5.86 10.09
CA LYS A 147 15.29 5.81 11.11
C LYS A 147 14.06 6.55 10.60
N GLU A 148 12.88 6.08 10.96
CA GLU A 148 11.63 6.70 10.53
C GLU A 148 10.59 6.70 11.66
N ASP A 149 9.99 7.87 11.88
CA ASP A 149 8.79 8.02 12.70
C ASP A 149 7.54 7.66 11.87
N PRO A 150 6.49 7.08 12.48
CA PRO A 150 5.30 6.66 11.74
C PRO A 150 4.56 7.87 11.17
N TYR A 151 4.10 7.73 9.94
CA TYR A 151 3.15 8.66 9.32
C TYR A 151 1.83 8.67 10.10
N VAL A 152 1.30 7.49 10.40
CA VAL A 152 0.28 7.26 11.43
C VAL A 152 0.61 5.98 12.17
N VAL A 153 0.15 5.88 13.42
CA VAL A 153 0.25 4.65 14.20
C VAL A 153 -1.14 4.25 14.67
N ALA A 154 -1.52 3.02 14.37
CA ALA A 154 -2.62 2.32 15.00
C ALA A 154 -2.01 1.43 16.06
N ALA A 155 -2.17 1.78 17.34
CA ALA A 155 -1.60 0.98 18.41
C ALA A 155 -2.12 -0.47 18.35
N GLU A 156 -1.23 -1.44 18.52
CA GLU A 156 -1.58 -2.84 18.77
C GLU A 156 -2.60 -2.93 19.91
N TRP A 157 -3.47 -3.94 19.91
CA TRP A 157 -4.64 -3.95 20.79
C TRP A 157 -4.31 -3.89 22.28
N GLU A 158 -3.23 -4.53 22.70
CA GLU A 158 -2.72 -4.46 24.07
C GLU A 158 -2.31 -3.03 24.45
N ILE A 159 -1.59 -2.34 23.56
CA ILE A 159 -1.19 -0.95 23.76
C ILE A 159 -2.40 -0.01 23.62
N TYR A 160 -3.32 -0.30 22.71
CA TYR A 160 -4.55 0.46 22.54
C TYR A 160 -5.36 0.46 23.84
N ASP A 161 -5.51 -0.70 24.49
CA ASP A 161 -6.20 -0.82 25.76
C ASP A 161 -5.48 -0.02 26.86
N LEU A 162 -4.14 -0.03 26.89
CA LEU A 162 -3.36 0.86 27.76
C LEU A 162 -3.56 2.34 27.43
N GLN A 163 -3.73 2.71 26.16
CA GLN A 163 -4.04 4.10 25.78
C GLN A 163 -5.44 4.50 26.26
N GLN A 164 -6.43 3.59 26.17
CA GLN A 164 -7.79 3.83 26.67
C GLN A 164 -7.84 3.99 28.19
N SER A 165 -6.98 3.27 28.93
CA SER A 165 -6.85 3.40 30.39
C SER A 165 -5.92 4.54 30.83
N GLY A 166 -5.32 5.29 29.90
CA GLY A 166 -4.37 6.35 30.22
C GLY A 166 -3.03 5.85 30.78
N GLN A 167 -2.67 4.60 30.48
CA GLN A 167 -1.43 3.93 30.88
C GLN A 167 -0.38 3.87 29.75
N ALA A 168 -0.70 4.34 28.55
CA ALA A 168 0.26 4.50 27.46
C ALA A 168 0.07 5.85 26.74
N CYS A 169 1.14 6.33 26.11
CA CYS A 169 1.09 7.53 25.30
C CYS A 169 0.17 7.33 24.09
N SER A 170 -0.85 8.17 23.95
CA SER A 170 -1.80 8.17 22.83
C SER A 170 -1.20 8.64 21.49
N PHE A 171 0.11 8.90 21.44
CA PHE A 171 0.83 9.25 20.22
C PHE A 171 1.96 8.27 19.89
N CYS A 172 2.97 8.17 20.76
CA CYS A 172 4.17 7.36 20.48
C CYS A 172 4.09 5.93 21.02
N THR A 173 2.90 5.47 21.41
CA THR A 173 2.57 4.11 21.89
C THR A 173 3.35 3.63 23.12
N THR A 174 4.24 4.45 23.68
CA THR A 174 5.11 4.10 24.80
C THR A 174 4.27 3.90 26.06
N PRO A 175 4.27 2.71 26.69
CA PRO A 175 3.64 2.49 27.99
C PRO A 175 4.30 3.33 29.07
N PHE A 176 3.51 3.85 30.00
CA PHE A 176 4.02 4.52 31.18
C PHE A 176 4.42 3.47 32.22
N SER A 177 5.72 3.39 32.52
CA SER A 177 6.28 2.56 33.57
C SER A 177 6.27 3.31 34.90
N SER A 178 6.44 2.59 36.02
CA SER A 178 6.70 3.16 37.36
C SER A 178 7.90 4.11 37.39
N THR A 179 8.82 3.97 36.42
CA THR A 179 10.00 4.83 36.25
C THR A 179 9.77 6.01 35.29
N THR A 180 8.63 6.08 34.62
CA THR A 180 8.30 7.20 33.74
C THR A 180 8.08 8.45 34.60
N THR A 181 8.87 9.50 34.35
CA THR A 181 8.76 10.76 35.07
C THR A 181 7.38 11.39 34.86
N THR A 182 6.53 11.30 35.88
CA THR A 182 5.14 11.78 35.84
C THR A 182 5.03 13.28 35.58
N SER A 183 6.08 14.05 35.90
CA SER A 183 6.10 15.52 35.75
C SER A 183 6.08 16.02 34.31
N LEU A 184 6.41 15.17 33.33
CA LEU A 184 6.37 15.54 31.91
C LEU A 184 5.06 15.13 31.23
N ILE A 185 4.30 14.21 31.82
CA ILE A 185 3.09 13.66 31.22
C ILE A 185 2.04 14.77 31.12
N THR A 186 1.50 14.97 29.92
CA THR A 186 0.38 15.88 29.67
C THR A 186 -0.83 15.09 29.23
N SER A 187 -2.02 15.60 29.57
CA SER A 187 -3.29 15.05 29.09
C SER A 187 -3.84 15.87 27.94
N CYS A 188 -4.86 15.33 27.27
CA CYS A 188 -5.73 16.08 26.37
C CYS A 188 -6.68 17.02 27.16
N VAL A 189 -7.88 17.26 26.62
CA VAL A 189 -8.95 18.03 27.24
C VAL A 189 -9.58 17.29 28.42
N ALA A 190 -10.30 18.02 29.27
CA ALA A 190 -11.06 17.44 30.38
C ALA A 190 -11.97 16.29 29.89
N SER A 191 -12.05 15.23 30.69
CA SER A 191 -12.81 14.00 30.42
C SER A 191 -12.29 13.12 29.27
N CYS A 192 -11.15 13.46 28.65
CA CYS A 192 -10.48 12.58 27.69
C CYS A 192 -9.35 11.80 28.39
N HIS A 193 -9.34 10.47 28.22
CA HIS A 193 -8.30 9.59 28.79
C HIS A 193 -6.95 9.66 28.06
N ALA A 194 -6.86 10.39 26.95
CA ALA A 194 -5.63 10.49 26.18
C ALA A 194 -4.54 11.22 26.97
N ARG A 195 -3.40 10.56 27.11
CA ARG A 195 -2.20 11.04 27.80
C ARG A 195 -0.99 10.95 26.87
N PHE A 196 -0.02 11.82 27.09
CA PHE A 196 1.15 11.95 26.24
C PHE A 196 2.40 12.07 27.08
N CYS A 197 3.52 11.50 26.61
CA CYS A 197 4.80 11.54 27.33
C CYS A 197 5.24 12.97 27.69
N ASN A 198 4.95 13.93 26.81
CA ASN A 198 5.30 15.34 26.94
C ASN A 198 4.48 16.20 25.97
N ARG A 199 4.68 17.54 26.03
CA ARG A 199 4.03 18.50 25.13
C ARG A 199 4.29 18.19 23.65
N LEU A 200 5.49 17.75 23.28
CA LEU A 200 5.81 17.38 21.89
C LEU A 200 4.92 16.23 21.38
N CYS A 201 4.71 15.18 22.18
CA CYS A 201 3.81 14.09 21.81
C CYS A 201 2.35 14.57 21.67
N ARG A 202 1.88 15.43 22.58
CA ARG A 202 0.54 16.01 22.50
C ARG A 202 0.36 16.86 21.25
N ASP A 203 1.32 17.74 20.98
CA ASP A 203 1.26 18.67 19.86
C ASP A 203 1.36 17.92 18.51
N ARG A 204 2.18 16.88 18.43
CA ARG A 204 2.21 15.98 17.26
C ARG A 204 0.91 15.18 17.11
N SER A 205 0.32 14.74 18.23
CA SER A 205 -0.97 14.04 18.24
C SER A 205 -2.12 14.91 17.76
N ALA A 206 -2.02 16.24 17.85
CA ALA A 206 -3.07 17.16 17.40
C ALA A 206 -3.46 16.98 15.93
N ARG A 207 -2.60 16.34 15.11
CA ARG A 207 -2.91 16.00 13.71
C ARG A 207 -3.91 14.84 13.58
N THR A 208 -4.03 13.97 14.58
CA THR A 208 -4.82 12.72 14.51
C THR A 208 -5.82 12.57 15.65
N HIS A 209 -5.51 13.07 16.85
CA HIS A 209 -6.35 12.85 18.01
C HIS A 209 -7.69 13.60 17.98
N PRO A 210 -7.81 14.87 17.54
CA PRO A 210 -9.06 15.62 17.69
C PRO A 210 -10.30 14.97 17.07
N LEU A 211 -10.20 14.40 15.85
CA LEU A 211 -11.32 13.69 15.21
C LEU A 211 -11.55 12.27 15.74
N LEU A 212 -10.62 11.73 16.54
CA LEU A 212 -10.77 10.43 17.22
C LEU A 212 -11.04 10.58 18.72
N CYS A 213 -11.06 11.80 19.23
CA CYS A 213 -11.19 12.09 20.64
C CYS A 213 -12.65 11.88 21.07
N PRO A 214 -12.95 11.01 22.04
CA PRO A 214 -14.35 10.73 22.44
C PRO A 214 -15.08 11.96 22.98
N VAL A 215 -14.34 12.97 23.47
CA VAL A 215 -14.92 14.23 23.95
C VAL A 215 -15.21 15.21 22.81
N GLN A 216 -14.25 15.36 21.89
CA GLN A 216 -14.32 16.34 20.80
C GLN A 216 -15.10 15.83 19.59
N ASN A 217 -15.07 14.53 19.31
CA ASN A 217 -15.86 13.85 18.28
C ASN A 217 -16.43 12.52 18.81
N PRO A 218 -17.51 12.54 19.60
CA PRO A 218 -18.12 11.32 20.13
C PRO A 218 -18.60 10.35 19.04
N ALA A 219 -18.88 10.85 17.84
CA ALA A 219 -19.29 10.02 16.71
C ALA A 219 -18.21 9.04 16.23
N SER A 220 -16.94 9.22 16.62
CA SER A 220 -15.88 8.25 16.33
C SER A 220 -15.91 7.02 17.24
N ILE A 221 -16.61 7.08 18.38
CA ILE A 221 -16.60 6.01 19.40
C ILE A 221 -17.10 4.67 18.83
N PRO A 222 -18.25 4.60 18.14
CA PRO A 222 -18.76 3.33 17.62
C PRO A 222 -17.80 2.67 16.62
N LEU A 223 -17.16 3.46 15.76
CA LEU A 223 -16.16 2.98 14.80
C LEU A 223 -14.95 2.36 15.51
N LEU A 224 -14.41 3.05 16.52
CA LEU A 224 -13.24 2.59 17.26
C LEU A 224 -13.55 1.36 18.12
N GLN A 225 -14.75 1.31 18.73
CA GLN A 225 -15.23 0.13 19.45
C GLN A 225 -15.41 -1.07 18.52
N TRP A 226 -15.97 -0.86 17.32
CA TRP A 226 -16.10 -1.91 16.31
C TRP A 226 -14.74 -2.45 15.88
N ALA A 227 -13.81 -1.55 15.54
CA ALA A 227 -12.44 -1.93 15.17
C ALA A 227 -11.76 -2.74 16.28
N ARG A 228 -11.89 -2.33 17.54
CA ARG A 228 -11.33 -3.06 18.69
C ARG A 228 -12.00 -4.42 18.91
N LYS A 229 -13.33 -4.48 18.83
CA LYS A 229 -14.11 -5.73 19.05
C LYS A 229 -13.81 -6.77 17.96
N ALA A 230 -13.67 -6.33 16.72
CA ALA A 230 -13.32 -7.19 15.59
C ALA A 230 -11.80 -7.41 15.45
N GLU A 231 -11.00 -6.81 16.34
CA GLU A 231 -9.53 -6.80 16.28
C GLU A 231 -8.97 -6.39 14.90
N TRP A 232 -9.69 -5.51 14.21
CA TRP A 232 -9.42 -5.16 12.82
C TRP A 232 -8.45 -3.98 12.68
N MET A 233 -7.16 -4.30 12.63
CA MET A 233 -6.10 -3.27 12.64
C MET A 233 -6.13 -2.31 11.45
N ALA A 234 -6.46 -2.81 10.25
CA ALA A 234 -6.58 -1.98 9.07
C ALA A 234 -7.67 -0.90 9.21
N LEU A 235 -8.78 -1.20 9.88
CA LEU A 235 -9.84 -0.23 10.14
C LEU A 235 -9.40 0.85 11.15
N HIS A 236 -8.68 0.47 12.20
CA HIS A 236 -8.10 1.40 13.17
C HIS A 236 -7.08 2.33 12.50
N ALA A 237 -6.16 1.78 11.68
CA ALA A 237 -5.21 2.58 10.92
C ALA A 237 -5.88 3.52 9.92
N LEU A 238 -6.97 3.07 9.28
CA LEU A 238 -7.76 3.90 8.38
C LEU A 238 -8.40 5.08 9.12
N ALA A 239 -8.93 4.87 10.33
CA ALA A 239 -9.45 5.95 11.17
C ALA A 239 -8.34 6.97 11.52
N CYS A 240 -7.15 6.50 11.92
CA CYS A 240 -5.98 7.35 12.18
C CYS A 240 -5.53 8.15 10.95
N MET A 241 -5.40 7.50 9.80
CA MET A 241 -5.04 8.15 8.54
C MET A 241 -6.08 9.18 8.12
N THR A 242 -7.37 8.86 8.25
CA THR A 242 -8.48 9.73 7.87
C THR A 242 -8.49 10.99 8.72
N SER A 243 -8.36 10.82 10.04
CA SER A 243 -8.23 11.97 10.94
C SER A 243 -7.04 12.85 10.58
N ARG A 244 -5.89 12.25 10.25
CA ARG A 244 -4.69 12.99 9.86
C ARG A 244 -4.93 13.84 8.62
N VAL A 245 -5.42 13.23 7.54
CA VAL A 245 -5.70 13.92 6.28
C VAL A 245 -6.72 15.03 6.49
N MET A 246 -7.83 14.73 7.16
CA MET A 246 -8.88 15.70 7.40
C MET A 246 -8.35 16.91 8.20
N THR A 247 -7.62 16.68 9.29
CA THR A 247 -7.08 17.76 10.12
C THR A 247 -6.12 18.66 9.33
N LEU A 248 -5.20 18.07 8.57
CA LEU A 248 -4.24 18.84 7.77
C LEU A 248 -4.90 19.61 6.62
N CYS A 249 -6.01 19.10 6.08
CA CYS A 249 -6.83 19.88 5.16
C CYS A 249 -7.50 21.11 5.83
N GLN A 250 -7.76 21.07 7.14
CA GLN A 250 -8.36 22.19 7.89
C GLN A 250 -7.34 23.26 8.30
N ASP A 251 -6.08 22.88 8.48
CA ASP A 251 -4.98 23.79 8.83
C ASP A 251 -4.57 24.72 7.66
N SER A 252 -5.20 24.57 6.48
CA SER A 252 -4.94 25.25 5.21
C SER A 252 -5.19 26.77 5.17
N LYS A 253 -4.87 27.54 6.23
CA LYS A 253 -5.24 28.97 6.34
C LYS A 253 -4.54 29.86 5.31
N ASP A 254 -3.30 29.55 4.94
CA ASP A 254 -2.51 30.27 3.93
C ASP A 254 -2.07 29.38 2.74
N SER A 255 -1.52 29.99 1.68
CA SER A 255 -1.05 29.28 0.47
C SER A 255 0.02 28.22 0.73
N LYS A 256 0.81 28.36 1.81
CA LYS A 256 1.78 27.35 2.27
C LYS A 256 1.09 26.11 2.83
N ASP A 257 0.00 26.29 3.58
CA ASP A 257 -0.72 25.19 4.22
C ASP A 257 -1.56 24.39 3.21
N ALA A 258 -2.00 25.04 2.12
CA ALA A 258 -2.62 24.35 0.98
C ALA A 258 -1.66 23.36 0.30
N LYS A 259 -0.36 23.66 0.25
CA LYS A 259 0.67 22.73 -0.25
C LYS A 259 0.85 21.54 0.69
N VAL A 260 0.81 21.76 2.01
CA VAL A 260 0.91 20.67 3.01
C VAL A 260 -0.23 19.68 2.84
N ALA A 261 -1.48 20.15 2.72
CA ALA A 261 -2.63 19.29 2.49
C ALA A 261 -2.53 18.48 1.19
N GLU A 262 -1.98 19.08 0.12
CA GLU A 262 -1.73 18.39 -1.14
C GLU A 262 -0.63 17.33 -1.02
N GLU A 263 0.49 17.64 -0.35
CA GLU A 263 1.58 16.71 -0.10
C GLU A 263 1.10 15.49 0.72
N GLU A 264 0.31 15.71 1.76
CA GLU A 264 -0.26 14.65 2.59
C GLU A 264 -1.18 13.74 1.77
N TRP A 265 -2.05 14.31 0.93
CA TRP A 265 -2.90 13.51 0.04
C TRP A 265 -2.09 12.73 -1.01
N ARG A 266 -1.02 13.32 -1.54
CA ARG A 266 -0.07 12.62 -2.42
C ARG A 266 0.61 11.45 -1.71
N THR A 267 1.01 11.62 -0.45
CA THR A 267 1.58 10.52 0.34
C THR A 267 0.57 9.38 0.50
N VAL A 268 -0.67 9.68 0.90
CA VAL A 268 -1.72 8.65 1.08
C VAL A 268 -2.01 7.88 -0.20
N THR A 269 -2.09 8.57 -1.33
CA THR A 269 -2.37 7.94 -2.64
C THR A 269 -1.17 7.21 -3.25
N SER A 270 0.00 7.27 -2.60
CA SER A 270 1.23 6.61 -3.06
C SER A 270 1.46 5.21 -2.49
N PHE A 271 0.83 4.89 -1.36
CA PHE A 271 0.94 3.59 -0.69
C PHE A 271 0.39 2.46 -1.56
N ALA A 272 0.95 1.26 -1.40
CA ALA A 272 0.49 0.09 -2.15
C ALA A 272 -0.99 -0.17 -1.88
N THR A 273 -1.78 -0.35 -2.92
CA THR A 273 -3.23 -0.51 -2.81
C THR A 273 -3.69 -1.67 -3.67
N LEU A 274 -4.42 -2.58 -3.04
CA LEU A 274 -5.30 -3.57 -3.63
C LEU A 274 -6.60 -3.48 -2.83
N SER A 275 -7.75 -3.33 -3.48
CA SER A 275 -9.01 -3.19 -2.73
C SER A 275 -9.35 -4.49 -1.99
N MET A 276 -10.10 -4.41 -0.89
CA MET A 276 -10.57 -5.60 -0.18
C MET A 276 -11.43 -6.50 -1.08
N GLU A 277 -12.22 -5.90 -1.98
CA GLU A 277 -13.05 -6.61 -2.95
C GLU A 277 -12.20 -7.31 -4.01
N ASP A 278 -11.21 -6.64 -4.61
CA ASP A 278 -10.30 -7.26 -5.57
C ASP A 278 -9.51 -8.40 -4.91
N ARG A 279 -9.03 -8.18 -3.69
CA ARG A 279 -8.33 -9.22 -2.94
C ARG A 279 -9.23 -10.42 -2.71
N ALA A 280 -10.50 -10.20 -2.37
CA ALA A 280 -11.43 -11.30 -2.19
C ALA A 280 -11.78 -12.06 -3.45
N LYS A 281 -12.04 -11.32 -4.53
CA LYS A 281 -12.44 -11.89 -5.81
C LYS A 281 -11.30 -12.63 -6.51
N TYR A 282 -10.06 -12.18 -6.36
CA TYR A 282 -8.95 -12.74 -7.13
C TYR A 282 -7.99 -13.60 -6.29
N HIS A 283 -7.95 -13.40 -4.97
CA HIS A 283 -6.90 -14.00 -4.12
C HIS A 283 -7.43 -14.80 -2.90
N PHE A 284 -8.68 -14.59 -2.43
CA PHE A 284 -9.24 -15.38 -1.32
C PHE A 284 -9.83 -16.74 -1.74
N HIS A 285 -10.15 -16.99 -3.02
CA HIS A 285 -10.77 -18.25 -3.46
C HIS A 285 -9.92 -19.51 -3.19
N LYS A 286 -8.62 -19.38 -2.90
CA LYS A 286 -7.77 -20.50 -2.46
C LYS A 286 -7.80 -20.77 -0.95
N ALA A 287 -8.31 -19.84 -0.12
CA ALA A 287 -8.21 -19.88 1.35
C ALA A 287 -9.52 -20.20 2.08
N GLY A 288 -10.62 -20.49 1.37
CA GLY A 288 -11.87 -20.98 1.96
C GLY A 288 -12.73 -19.96 2.74
N ASN A 289 -12.25 -18.73 2.97
CA ASN A 289 -13.01 -17.69 3.68
C ASN A 289 -13.81 -16.81 2.70
N GLN A 290 -15.11 -16.68 2.95
CA GLN A 290 -15.95 -15.72 2.23
C GLN A 290 -15.58 -14.28 2.63
N PRO A 291 -15.56 -13.33 1.69
CA PRO A 291 -15.46 -11.92 2.04
C PRO A 291 -16.66 -11.49 2.88
N ASP A 292 -16.39 -10.97 4.07
CA ASP A 292 -17.41 -10.44 4.97
C ASP A 292 -17.89 -9.06 4.51
N SER A 293 -18.65 -9.05 3.42
CA SER A 293 -19.24 -7.85 2.82
C SER A 293 -20.13 -7.10 3.82
N ASP A 294 -20.81 -7.82 4.71
CA ASP A 294 -21.68 -7.21 5.72
C ASP A 294 -20.86 -6.42 6.74
N SER A 295 -19.74 -6.99 7.24
CA SER A 295 -18.81 -6.25 8.10
C SER A 295 -18.21 -5.04 7.40
N TRP A 296 -17.95 -5.11 6.09
CA TRP A 296 -17.43 -3.95 5.35
C TRP A 296 -18.46 -2.83 5.24
N GLN A 297 -19.72 -3.17 4.99
CA GLN A 297 -20.81 -2.21 4.91
C GLN A 297 -21.08 -1.56 6.27
N GLU A 298 -21.14 -2.34 7.35
CA GLU A 298 -21.33 -1.80 8.69
C GLU A 298 -20.15 -0.92 9.10
N ALA A 299 -18.91 -1.34 8.84
CA ALA A 299 -17.73 -0.52 9.11
C ALA A 299 -17.74 0.79 8.30
N PHE A 300 -18.17 0.77 7.03
CA PHE A 300 -18.29 1.98 6.23
C PHE A 300 -19.35 2.94 6.77
N LYS A 301 -20.49 2.42 7.21
CA LYS A 301 -21.54 3.21 7.86
C LYS A 301 -21.02 3.88 9.13
N LEU A 302 -20.34 3.14 10.02
CA LEU A 302 -19.72 3.71 11.22
C LEU A 302 -18.62 4.73 10.88
N TYR A 303 -17.86 4.49 9.81
CA TYR A 303 -16.85 5.41 9.31
C TYR A 303 -17.46 6.73 8.81
N MET A 304 -18.56 6.67 8.06
CA MET A 304 -19.30 7.85 7.61
C MET A 304 -19.89 8.63 8.79
N GLN A 305 -20.45 7.94 9.79
CA GLN A 305 -20.93 8.57 11.02
C GLN A 305 -19.81 9.30 11.77
N ALA A 306 -18.62 8.71 11.85
CA ALA A 306 -17.49 9.29 12.57
C ALA A 306 -16.94 10.57 11.91
N PHE A 307 -16.89 10.62 10.58
CA PHE A 307 -16.12 11.64 9.86
C PHE A 307 -16.93 12.57 8.94
N ARG A 308 -18.20 12.26 8.67
CA ARG A 308 -19.00 13.02 7.70
C ARG A 308 -20.40 13.35 8.21
N GLU A 309 -21.15 12.33 8.62
CA GLU A 309 -22.59 12.41 8.86
C GLU A 309 -22.96 11.80 10.23
N PRO A 310 -22.56 12.43 11.35
CA PRO A 310 -22.99 11.98 12.67
C PRO A 310 -24.52 11.98 12.78
N PRO A 311 -25.13 10.94 13.39
CA PRO A 311 -26.58 10.83 13.45
C PRO A 311 -27.21 11.85 14.42
N ALA A 312 -26.52 12.18 15.52
CA ALA A 312 -27.03 13.11 16.52
C ALA A 312 -26.65 14.57 16.20
N LEU A 313 -27.60 15.49 16.33
CA LEU A 313 -27.38 16.93 16.07
C LEU A 313 -26.25 17.53 16.93
N GLN A 314 -26.09 17.04 18.17
CA GLN A 314 -25.00 17.49 19.05
C GLN A 314 -23.63 17.09 18.51
N ASP A 315 -23.51 15.87 17.96
CA ASP A 315 -22.27 15.37 17.38
C ASP A 315 -21.96 16.05 16.04
N GLN A 316 -22.99 16.36 15.23
CA GLN A 316 -22.83 17.19 14.03
C GLN A 316 -22.23 18.55 14.37
N LYS A 317 -22.73 19.22 15.42
CA LYS A 317 -22.19 20.50 15.89
C LYS A 317 -20.74 20.36 16.38
N LYS A 318 -20.39 19.26 17.03
CA LYS A 318 -19.02 18.98 17.48
C LYS A 318 -18.07 18.75 16.30
N LEU A 319 -18.47 17.91 15.34
CA LEU A 319 -17.69 17.65 14.12
C LEU A 319 -17.48 18.94 13.30
N ALA A 320 -18.51 19.78 13.15
CA ALA A 320 -18.43 21.06 12.43
C ALA A 320 -17.44 22.07 13.06
N ARG A 321 -17.12 21.94 14.36
CA ARG A 321 -16.08 22.75 15.01
C ARG A 321 -14.67 22.32 14.62
N LEU A 322 -14.49 21.04 14.30
CA LEU A 322 -13.22 20.45 13.86
C LEU A 322 -13.05 20.60 12.35
N VAL A 323 -14.12 20.41 11.58
CA VAL A 323 -14.15 20.46 10.12
C VAL A 323 -14.92 21.71 9.68
N LYS A 324 -14.21 22.83 9.52
CA LYS A 324 -14.80 24.14 9.21
C LYS A 324 -14.90 24.41 7.71
N ARG A 325 -14.07 23.76 6.91
CA ARG A 325 -13.90 24.01 5.48
C ARG A 325 -14.21 22.76 4.67
N PRO A 326 -14.80 22.90 3.48
CA PRO A 326 -15.01 21.77 2.58
C PRO A 326 -13.66 21.21 2.11
N PHE A 327 -13.63 19.91 1.88
CA PHE A 327 -12.46 19.24 1.30
C PHE A 327 -12.44 19.44 -0.22
N ARG A 328 -11.25 19.39 -0.81
CA ARG A 328 -11.10 19.25 -2.26
C ARG A 328 -11.86 18.01 -2.76
N ALA A 329 -12.37 18.08 -3.98
CA ALA A 329 -13.20 17.02 -4.55
C ALA A 329 -12.48 15.66 -4.58
N ASP A 330 -11.19 15.63 -4.92
CA ASP A 330 -10.38 14.42 -4.98
C ASP A 330 -10.18 13.78 -3.59
N VAL A 331 -9.92 14.58 -2.56
CA VAL A 331 -9.82 14.11 -1.17
C VAL A 331 -11.18 13.58 -0.71
N SER A 332 -12.27 14.31 -0.99
CA SER A 332 -13.62 13.91 -0.59
C SER A 332 -14.03 12.58 -1.25
N GLN A 333 -13.80 12.43 -2.55
CA GLN A 333 -14.09 11.19 -3.27
C GLN A 333 -13.21 10.03 -2.76
N GLY A 334 -11.92 10.30 -2.55
CA GLY A 334 -10.97 9.30 -2.10
C GLY A 334 -11.12 8.86 -0.65
N LEU A 335 -11.89 9.56 0.18
CA LEU A 335 -12.13 9.20 1.59
C LEU A 335 -13.54 8.69 1.86
N PHE A 336 -14.57 9.21 1.18
CA PHE A 336 -15.97 9.04 1.61
C PHE A 336 -16.86 8.30 0.63
N GLN A 337 -16.30 7.74 -0.46
CA GLN A 337 -17.02 6.79 -1.30
C GLN A 337 -16.74 5.36 -0.83
N TYR A 338 -17.71 4.46 -0.99
CA TYR A 338 -17.60 3.07 -0.49
C TYR A 338 -16.44 2.30 -1.15
N ASP A 339 -16.29 2.43 -2.46
CA ASP A 339 -15.18 1.85 -3.22
C ASP A 339 -13.82 2.42 -2.76
N ALA A 340 -13.77 3.71 -2.45
CA ALA A 340 -12.58 4.36 -1.90
C ALA A 340 -12.26 3.86 -0.48
N PHE A 341 -13.27 3.64 0.36
CA PHE A 341 -13.14 3.02 1.66
C PHE A 341 -12.52 1.62 1.57
N LEU A 342 -13.02 0.75 0.68
CA LEU A 342 -12.45 -0.59 0.46
C LEU A 342 -11.00 -0.55 -0.05
N ARG A 343 -10.67 0.40 -0.93
CA ARG A 343 -9.28 0.65 -1.37
C ARG A 343 -8.41 1.14 -0.22
N ASN A 344 -8.92 1.96 0.67
CA ASN A 344 -8.16 2.47 1.81
C ASN A 344 -7.97 1.39 2.89
N LEU A 345 -8.96 0.53 3.13
CA LEU A 345 -8.80 -0.65 3.97
C LEU A 345 -7.70 -1.57 3.45
N GLY A 346 -7.77 -1.94 2.17
CA GLY A 346 -6.75 -2.79 1.55
C GLY A 346 -5.36 -2.16 1.56
N LYS A 347 -5.27 -0.83 1.38
CA LYS A 347 -4.03 -0.05 1.57
C LYS A 347 -3.49 -0.16 3.00
N MET A 348 -4.32 -0.01 4.02
CA MET A 348 -3.85 -0.19 5.40
C MET A 348 -3.36 -1.63 5.62
N SER A 349 -4.12 -2.63 5.18
CA SER A 349 -3.76 -4.04 5.31
C SER A 349 -2.40 -4.38 4.66
N LEU A 350 -2.05 -3.73 3.55
CA LEU A 350 -0.81 -4.01 2.82
C LEU A 350 0.43 -3.29 3.38
N ASN A 351 0.27 -2.13 4.02
CA ASN A 351 1.41 -1.24 4.33
C ASN A 351 1.66 -1.07 5.83
N LEU A 352 0.81 -1.63 6.69
CA LEU A 352 1.07 -1.63 8.13
C LEU A 352 2.24 -2.56 8.45
N GLU A 353 3.21 -2.02 9.19
CA GLU A 353 4.25 -2.79 9.84
C GLU A 353 3.66 -3.49 11.08
N ALA A 354 4.32 -4.54 11.58
CA ALA A 354 3.83 -5.42 12.64
C ALA A 354 3.35 -4.67 13.90
N HIS A 355 3.98 -3.54 14.27
CA HIS A 355 3.59 -2.72 15.41
C HIS A 355 2.55 -1.63 15.08
N GLY A 356 1.81 -1.81 13.98
CA GLY A 356 0.69 -0.97 13.57
C GLY A 356 1.10 0.42 13.05
N GLY A 357 2.38 0.62 12.76
CA GLY A 357 2.89 1.84 12.14
C GLY A 357 2.74 1.81 10.62
N LEU A 358 2.28 2.93 10.05
CA LEU A 358 2.37 3.22 8.62
C LEU A 358 3.52 4.19 8.39
N TYR A 359 4.43 3.89 7.48
CA TYR A 359 5.69 4.63 7.29
C TYR A 359 5.90 4.95 5.81
N VAL A 360 6.36 6.17 5.49
CA VAL A 360 6.42 6.65 4.10
C VAL A 360 7.55 6.00 3.34
N LEU A 361 8.77 5.97 3.91
CA LEU A 361 9.92 5.39 3.21
C LEU A 361 9.90 3.87 3.30
N HIS A 362 9.63 3.30 4.48
CA HIS A 362 9.54 1.85 4.66
C HIS A 362 8.51 1.17 3.75
N SER A 363 7.40 1.83 3.38
CA SER A 363 6.42 1.27 2.41
C SER A 363 6.96 1.11 0.98
N HIS A 364 8.23 1.46 0.72
CA HIS A 364 8.91 1.21 -0.55
C HIS A 364 9.73 -0.08 -0.51
N LEU A 365 9.86 -0.79 0.62
CA LEU A 365 10.62 -2.03 0.68
C LEU A 365 9.83 -3.17 0.06
N ASN A 366 10.41 -3.87 -0.91
CA ASN A 366 9.84 -5.06 -1.53
C ASN A 366 10.16 -6.34 -0.74
N HIS A 367 9.47 -7.42 -1.10
CA HIS A 367 9.68 -8.74 -0.53
C HIS A 367 10.91 -9.48 -1.10
N SER A 368 11.64 -10.16 -0.23
CA SER A 368 12.49 -11.32 -0.56
C SER A 368 12.48 -12.32 0.60
N CYS A 369 12.40 -13.63 0.34
CA CYS A 369 12.56 -14.65 1.38
C CYS A 369 14.01 -14.76 1.92
N LYS A 370 14.95 -14.06 1.27
CA LYS A 370 16.31 -13.79 1.75
C LYS A 370 16.50 -12.26 1.82
N PRO A 371 15.94 -11.60 2.85
CA PRO A 371 16.02 -10.16 2.98
C PRO A 371 17.46 -9.70 3.25
N ASN A 372 17.75 -8.44 2.96
CA ASN A 372 19.01 -7.78 3.29
C ASN A 372 18.82 -6.59 4.26
N ILE A 373 17.57 -6.23 4.58
CA ILE A 373 17.21 -5.23 5.59
C ILE A 373 16.38 -5.88 6.69
N SER A 374 16.66 -5.46 7.93
CA SER A 374 15.89 -5.78 9.11
C SER A 374 15.28 -4.53 9.71
N ILE A 375 13.98 -4.56 10.01
CA ILE A 375 13.26 -3.49 10.68
C ILE A 375 13.22 -3.78 12.17
N ARG A 376 13.63 -2.79 12.98
CA ARG A 376 13.79 -2.92 14.43
C ARG A 376 13.21 -1.72 15.18
N HIS A 377 12.60 -1.98 16.33
CA HIS A 377 12.10 -0.97 17.26
C HIS A 377 13.10 -0.83 18.42
N LEU A 378 14.15 -0.03 18.20
CA LEU A 378 15.25 0.11 19.16
C LEU A 378 14.93 1.11 20.29
N GLU A 379 14.04 2.07 20.04
CA GLU A 379 13.68 3.14 20.97
C GLU A 379 12.48 2.81 21.88
N GLN A 380 12.42 1.59 22.44
CA GLN A 380 11.26 1.07 23.19
C GLN A 380 10.76 1.97 24.34
N ARG A 381 11.66 2.75 24.96
CA ARG A 381 11.33 3.61 26.11
C ARG A 381 10.91 5.04 25.75
N THR A 382 11.17 5.48 24.52
CA THR A 382 11.03 6.91 24.16
C THR A 382 10.23 7.13 22.89
N ALA A 383 10.23 6.16 21.97
CA ALA A 383 9.54 6.20 20.70
C ALA A 383 9.32 4.77 20.21
N LEU A 384 8.45 4.01 20.90
CA LEU A 384 8.21 2.60 20.60
C LEU A 384 7.83 2.36 19.13
N SER A 385 7.03 3.26 18.55
CA SER A 385 6.64 3.19 17.14
C SER A 385 7.70 3.71 16.15
N ARG A 386 8.92 4.06 16.58
CA ARG A 386 9.99 4.41 15.65
C ARG A 386 10.66 3.14 15.13
N ILE A 387 10.84 3.08 13.81
CA ILE A 387 11.62 2.01 13.18
C ILE A 387 13.05 2.46 12.91
N THR A 388 13.97 1.52 13.02
CA THR A 388 15.34 1.58 12.52
C THR A 388 15.53 0.46 11.51
N ALA A 389 15.90 0.79 10.29
CA ALA A 389 16.27 -0.19 9.27
C ALA A 389 17.77 -0.48 9.35
N ILE A 390 18.14 -1.74 9.49
CA ILE A 390 19.52 -2.20 9.67
C ILE A 390 19.87 -3.18 8.56
N SER A 391 21.04 -3.01 7.94
CA SER A 391 21.55 -3.96 6.96
C SER A 391 21.91 -5.31 7.61
N MET A 392 21.47 -6.40 7.01
CA MET A 392 21.74 -7.77 7.50
C MET A 392 23.02 -8.37 6.93
N ARG A 393 23.52 -7.77 5.85
CA ARG A 393 24.77 -8.10 5.15
C ARG A 393 25.31 -6.83 4.48
N ASP A 394 26.51 -6.91 3.93
CA ASP A 394 26.98 -5.88 3.00
C ASP A 394 26.01 -5.80 1.80
N ILE A 395 25.65 -4.59 1.40
CA ILE A 395 24.79 -4.28 0.27
C ILE A 395 25.60 -3.43 -0.70
N GLU A 396 25.73 -3.89 -1.93
CA GLU A 396 26.52 -3.21 -2.96
C GLU A 396 25.69 -2.13 -3.70
N PRO A 397 26.31 -1.11 -4.29
CA PRO A 397 25.60 -0.10 -5.09
C PRO A 397 24.76 -0.76 -6.19
N GLY A 398 23.52 -0.30 -6.36
CA GLY A 398 22.57 -0.83 -7.32
C GLY A 398 21.75 -2.03 -6.81
N GLU A 399 22.09 -2.63 -5.67
CA GLU A 399 21.26 -3.66 -5.05
C GLU A 399 19.98 -3.08 -4.44
N GLU A 400 18.87 -3.79 -4.64
CA GLU A 400 17.60 -3.44 -4.02
C GLU A 400 17.55 -3.89 -2.55
N LEU A 401 16.88 -3.08 -1.74
CA LEU A 401 16.64 -3.35 -0.32
C LEU A 401 15.33 -4.12 -0.16
N PHE A 402 15.40 -5.23 0.56
CA PHE A 402 14.29 -6.15 0.77
C PHE A 402 14.08 -6.46 2.24
N ILE A 403 12.81 -6.57 2.60
CA ILE A 403 12.33 -7.20 3.84
C ILE A 403 11.61 -8.51 3.49
N THR A 404 11.25 -9.30 4.49
CA THR A 404 10.33 -10.43 4.31
C THR A 404 8.92 -10.00 4.72
N TYR A 405 7.90 -10.40 3.95
CA TYR A 405 6.49 -10.12 4.23
C TYR A 405 5.79 -11.31 4.89
N VAL A 406 6.43 -12.47 4.82
CA VAL A 406 5.93 -13.75 5.29
C VAL A 406 6.90 -14.31 6.32
N ASN A 407 6.44 -15.27 7.11
CA ASN A 407 7.28 -15.93 8.08
C ASN A 407 8.42 -16.71 7.38
N PRO A 408 9.70 -16.38 7.64
CA PRO A 408 10.82 -17.04 6.99
C PRO A 408 11.01 -18.51 7.38
N THR A 409 10.33 -19.01 8.43
CA THR A 409 10.39 -20.41 8.86
C THR A 409 9.45 -21.35 8.09
N MET A 410 8.52 -20.80 7.30
CA MET A 410 7.60 -21.57 6.45
C MET A 410 8.31 -22.20 5.24
N SER A 411 7.73 -23.26 4.68
CA SER A 411 8.21 -23.88 3.43
C SER A 411 8.08 -22.94 2.23
N VAL A 412 8.77 -23.23 1.12
CA VAL A 412 8.68 -22.40 -0.10
C VAL A 412 7.26 -22.33 -0.66
N GLU A 413 6.51 -23.44 -0.60
CA GLU A 413 5.10 -23.53 -0.98
C GLU A 413 4.24 -22.60 -0.11
N GLN A 414 4.30 -22.75 1.21
CA GLN A 414 3.54 -21.93 2.16
C GLN A 414 3.82 -20.44 2.00
N ARG A 415 5.09 -20.05 1.83
CA ARG A 415 5.48 -18.65 1.63
C ARG A 415 4.91 -18.09 0.33
N ARG A 416 4.91 -18.87 -0.76
CA ARG A 416 4.36 -18.43 -2.06
C ARG A 416 2.83 -18.35 -2.01
N ASP A 417 2.18 -19.29 -1.35
CA ASP A 417 0.72 -19.26 -1.16
C ASP A 417 0.28 -18.05 -0.34
N GLU A 418 0.99 -17.74 0.74
CA GLU A 418 0.70 -16.54 1.54
C GLU A 418 0.90 -15.27 0.69
N LEU A 419 2.01 -15.13 -0.04
CA LEU A 419 2.22 -13.99 -0.94
C LEU A 419 1.15 -13.86 -2.03
N GLU A 420 0.70 -14.98 -2.59
CA GLU A 420 -0.39 -15.00 -3.59
C GLU A 420 -1.70 -14.51 -2.99
N GLN A 421 -2.05 -14.87 -1.75
CA GLN A 421 -3.27 -14.38 -1.06
C GLN A 421 -3.27 -12.85 -0.85
N TRP A 422 -2.12 -12.21 -0.93
CA TRP A 422 -1.95 -10.76 -0.88
C TRP A 422 -1.79 -10.11 -2.26
N GLY A 423 -1.83 -10.92 -3.33
CA GLY A 423 -1.70 -10.49 -4.72
C GLY A 423 -0.28 -10.14 -5.16
N PHE A 424 0.75 -10.53 -4.40
CA PHE A 424 2.15 -10.29 -4.77
C PHE A 424 2.67 -11.26 -5.84
N GLY A 425 1.94 -12.35 -6.09
CA GLY A 425 2.33 -13.37 -7.04
C GLY A 425 3.36 -14.35 -6.48
N ARG A 426 3.75 -15.30 -7.32
CA ARG A 426 4.85 -16.25 -7.05
C ARG A 426 6.19 -15.53 -6.83
N CYS A 427 6.83 -15.81 -5.69
CA CYS A 427 8.18 -15.32 -5.36
C CYS A 427 9.26 -16.10 -6.10
N GLU A 428 10.17 -15.34 -6.75
CA GLU A 428 11.28 -15.83 -7.57
C GLU A 428 12.65 -15.47 -6.97
N CYS A 429 12.70 -15.16 -5.67
CA CYS A 429 13.98 -14.85 -5.03
C CYS A 429 14.92 -16.06 -5.01
N ALA A 430 16.23 -15.81 -4.88
CA ALA A 430 17.25 -16.85 -4.91
C ALA A 430 17.01 -17.99 -3.89
N ARG A 431 16.41 -17.70 -2.73
CA ARG A 431 16.05 -18.72 -1.73
C ARG A 431 14.93 -19.63 -2.24
N CYS A 432 13.84 -19.06 -2.75
CA CYS A 432 12.71 -19.86 -3.26
C CYS A 432 13.12 -20.73 -4.46
N VAL A 433 13.92 -20.18 -5.39
CA VAL A 433 14.40 -20.95 -6.56
C VAL A 433 15.30 -22.10 -6.13
N LYS A 434 16.14 -21.89 -5.12
CA LYS A 434 16.99 -22.94 -4.55
C LYS A 434 16.17 -24.03 -3.86
N GLU A 435 15.30 -23.65 -2.92
CA GLU A 435 14.49 -24.61 -2.14
C GLU A 435 13.56 -25.44 -3.03
N GLU A 436 12.95 -24.83 -4.05
CA GLU A 436 12.12 -25.54 -5.03
C GLU A 436 12.91 -26.60 -5.82
N ARG A 437 14.14 -26.28 -6.24
CA ARG A 437 15.01 -27.24 -6.91
C ARG A 437 15.34 -28.42 -5.99
N GLU A 438 15.68 -28.14 -4.74
CA GLU A 438 15.98 -29.16 -3.73
C GLU A 438 14.75 -30.06 -3.46
N GLU A 439 13.53 -29.51 -3.43
CA GLU A 439 12.29 -30.28 -3.29
C GLU A 439 12.02 -31.20 -4.50
N ILE A 440 12.30 -30.74 -5.72
CA ILE A 440 12.16 -31.55 -6.94
C ILE A 440 13.18 -32.70 -6.95
N GLU A 441 14.45 -32.40 -6.63
CA GLU A 441 15.52 -33.40 -6.54
C GLU A 441 15.19 -34.47 -5.49
N ALA A 442 14.74 -34.08 -4.29
CA ALA A 442 14.33 -35.01 -3.24
C ALA A 442 13.17 -35.93 -3.67
N LYS A 443 12.13 -35.39 -4.33
CA LYS A 443 11.01 -36.18 -4.85
C LYS A 443 11.47 -37.17 -5.93
N SER A 444 12.39 -36.77 -6.80
CA SER A 444 12.92 -37.65 -7.85
C SER A 444 13.74 -38.83 -7.30
N HIS A 445 14.48 -38.62 -6.20
CA HIS A 445 15.22 -39.70 -5.52
C HIS A 445 14.30 -40.72 -4.83
N MET A 446 13.17 -40.29 -4.26
CA MET A 446 12.21 -41.21 -3.61
C MET A 446 11.46 -42.12 -4.59
N VAL A 447 11.30 -41.70 -5.86
CA VAL A 447 10.70 -42.52 -6.91
C VAL A 447 11.69 -43.57 -7.46
N GLY A 448 13.00 -43.34 -7.30
CA GLY A 448 14.05 -44.25 -7.80
C GLY A 448 14.27 -45.52 -6.97
N GLU A 449 13.80 -45.59 -5.73
CA GLU A 449 14.03 -46.74 -4.82
C GLU A 449 12.81 -47.67 -4.65
N GLY A 450 11.66 -47.33 -5.25
CA GLY A 450 10.45 -48.16 -5.24
C GLY A 450 9.87 -48.27 -6.64
N GLY A 451 10.31 -49.28 -7.39
CA GLY A 451 9.85 -49.53 -8.76
C GLY A 451 8.37 -49.87 -8.81
N ASP A 452 7.53 -48.87 -9.11
CA ASP A 452 6.18 -49.07 -9.61
C ASP A 452 6.03 -48.25 -10.90
N GLU A 453 6.03 -48.94 -12.05
CA GLU A 453 6.02 -48.32 -13.40
C GLU A 453 4.79 -47.44 -13.65
N ASP A 454 3.71 -47.60 -12.88
CA ASP A 454 2.50 -46.80 -12.99
C ASP A 454 2.62 -45.41 -12.31
N LEU A 455 3.44 -45.27 -11.26
CA LEU A 455 3.72 -43.98 -10.62
C LEU A 455 4.63 -43.10 -11.50
N LEU A 456 5.56 -43.71 -12.23
CA LEU A 456 6.43 -43.00 -13.16
C LEU A 456 5.64 -42.36 -14.31
N LYS A 457 4.67 -43.08 -14.90
CA LYS A 457 3.80 -42.55 -15.96
C LYS A 457 2.88 -41.42 -15.48
N PHE A 458 2.34 -41.55 -14.26
CA PHE A 458 1.49 -40.51 -13.68
C PHE A 458 2.30 -39.24 -13.38
N SER A 459 3.50 -39.38 -12.80
CA SER A 459 4.36 -38.24 -12.50
C SER A 459 4.85 -37.54 -13.77
N GLN A 460 5.17 -38.29 -14.83
CA GLN A 460 5.67 -37.71 -16.08
C GLN A 460 4.59 -36.91 -16.80
N ALA A 461 3.34 -37.39 -16.79
CA ALA A 461 2.18 -36.68 -17.35
C ALA A 461 1.83 -35.41 -16.55
N ASP A 462 1.95 -35.45 -15.21
CA ASP A 462 1.72 -34.29 -14.35
C ASP A 462 2.87 -33.27 -14.45
N LEU A 463 4.12 -33.73 -14.56
CA LEU A 463 5.28 -32.86 -14.82
C LEU A 463 5.18 -32.19 -16.19
N GLU A 464 4.77 -32.93 -17.22
CA GLU A 464 4.53 -32.35 -18.55
C GLU A 464 3.40 -31.33 -18.53
N ARG A 465 2.34 -31.58 -17.74
CA ARG A 465 1.22 -30.66 -17.58
C ARG A 465 1.67 -29.38 -16.85
N GLU A 466 2.43 -29.51 -15.76
CA GLU A 466 2.98 -28.37 -15.02
C GLU A 466 4.00 -27.57 -15.84
N LEU A 467 4.84 -28.22 -16.64
CA LEU A 467 5.78 -27.57 -17.55
C LEU A 467 5.07 -26.83 -18.69
N LYS A 468 4.02 -27.43 -19.28
CA LYS A 468 3.18 -26.78 -20.31
C LYS A 468 2.45 -25.56 -19.75
N ILE A 469 1.92 -25.66 -18.53
CA ILE A 469 1.30 -24.55 -17.80
C ILE A 469 2.33 -23.45 -17.50
N GLY A 470 3.54 -23.81 -17.06
CA GLY A 470 4.61 -22.87 -16.75
C GLY A 470 5.21 -22.16 -17.97
N LEU A 471 5.18 -22.80 -19.14
CA LEU A 471 5.67 -22.24 -20.41
C LEU A 471 4.59 -21.57 -21.25
N GLY A 472 3.32 -21.59 -20.82
CA GLY A 472 2.21 -20.95 -21.53
C GLY A 472 1.85 -21.62 -22.86
N VAL A 473 2.23 -22.88 -23.05
CA VAL A 473 1.89 -23.66 -24.24
C VAL A 473 0.70 -24.55 -23.86
N ILE A 474 -0.50 -24.17 -24.30
CA ILE A 474 -1.71 -25.00 -24.15
C ILE A 474 -1.67 -26.11 -25.21
#